data_AF-A0A956X2W2-F1
#
_entry.id   AF-A0A956X2W2-F1
#
_cell.length_a   1.000
_cell.length_b   1.000
_cell.length_c   1.000
_cell.angle_alpha   90.00
_cell.angle_beta   90.00
_cell.angle_gamma   90.00
#
_symmetry.space_group_name_H-M   'P 1'
#
loop_
_entity.id
_entity.type
_entity.pdbx_description
1 polymer ?
#
loop_
_entity_poly.entity_id
_entity_poly.type
_entity_poly.pdbx_seq_one_letter_code
_entity_poly.pdbx_strand_id
1 'polypeptide(L)' 'MTLLKVRGACPHDCPDTCGLITEVENGRAVNFYGDPDHPITQGWLCAKVRPYLDH' A
#
# COMPACT_ATOMS: atom_id res chain seq x y z
N MET A 1 -11.34 -18.58 -3.00
CA MET A 1 -10.91 -17.31 -3.61
C MET A 1 -9.51 -17.03 -3.10
N THR A 2 -8.56 -16.74 -3.99
CA THR A 2 -7.15 -16.56 -3.60
C THR A 2 -6.88 -15.09 -3.35
N LEU A 3 -6.48 -14.74 -2.13
CA LEU A 3 -5.99 -13.41 -1.79
C LEU A 3 -4.54 -13.28 -2.26
N LEU A 4 -4.28 -12.35 -3.18
CA LEU A 4 -2.94 -12.01 -3.62
C LEU A 4 -2.45 -10.77 -2.88
N LYS A 5 -1.24 -10.81 -2.30
CA LYS A 5 -0.56 -9.63 -1.76
C LYS A 5 0.44 -9.10 -2.78
N VAL A 6 0.24 -7.88 -3.25
CA VAL A 6 1.14 -7.17 -4.16
C VAL A 6 1.92 -6.14 -3.37
N ARG A 7 3.25 -6.21 -3.41
CA ARG A 7 4.12 -5.19 -2.82
C ARG A 7 4.44 -4.12 -3.86
N GLY A 8 4.45 -2.86 -3.43
CA GLY A 8 4.77 -1.71 -4.26
C GLY A 8 5.43 -0.59 -3.47
N ALA A 9 5.73 0.50 -4.17
CA ALA A 9 6.20 1.75 -3.59
C ALA A 9 5.22 2.87 -3.90
N CYS A 10 5.16 3.86 -3.01
CA CYS A 10 4.32 5.05 -3.19
C CYS A 10 4.63 5.78 -4.50
N PRO A 11 3.63 6.09 -5.35
CA PRO A 11 3.86 6.74 -6.65
C PRO A 11 4.11 8.25 -6.54
N HIS A 12 4.04 8.84 -5.35
CA HIS A 12 4.22 10.28 -5.15
C HIS A 12 5.69 10.74 -5.14
N ASP A 13 6.64 9.82 -5.28
CA ASP A 13 8.07 10.11 -5.41
C ASP A 13 8.59 11.09 -4.35
N CYS A 14 8.10 10.96 -3.11
CA CYS A 14 8.58 11.71 -1.96
C CYS A 14 9.75 10.99 -1.29
N PRO A 15 10.61 11.70 -0.53
CA PRO A 15 11.79 11.09 0.08
C PRO A 15 11.51 9.85 0.95
N ASP A 16 10.34 9.81 1.60
CA ASP A 16 9.90 8.70 2.45
C ASP A 16 9.89 7.35 1.72
N THR A 17 9.65 7.34 0.40
CA THR A 17 9.59 6.14 -0.45
C THR A 17 8.76 5.01 0.21
N CYS A 18 7.54 5.31 0.64
CA CYS A 18 6.74 4.38 1.44
C CYS A 18 6.55 3.03 0.74
N GLY A 19 6.86 1.93 1.44
CA GLY A 19 6.47 0.58 1.03
C GLY A 19 4.97 0.37 1.19
N LEU A 20 4.33 -0.26 0.21
CA LEU A 20 2.89 -0.49 0.13
C LEU A 20 2.58 -1.97 -0.01
N ILE A 21 1.45 -2.39 0.56
CA ILE A 21 0.84 -3.70 0.32
C ILE A 21 -0.59 -3.49 -0.17
N THR A 22 -0.91 -4.04 -1.34
CA THR A 22 -2.26 -4.13 -1.89
C THR A 22 -2.73 -5.58 -1.84
N GLU A 23 -3.86 -5.82 -1.21
CA GLU A 23 -4.51 -7.13 -1.23
C GLU A 23 -5.53 -7.16 -2.35
N VAL A 24 -5.42 -8.17 -3.22
CA VAL A 24 -6.21 -8.30 -4.44
C VAL A 24 -7.00 -9.60 -4.39
N GLU A 25 -8.31 -9.50 -4.61
CA GLU A 25 -9.22 -10.64 -4.76
C GLU A 25 -9.94 -10.55 -6.10
N ASN A 26 -9.91 -11.63 -6.87
CA ASN A 26 -10.58 -11.71 -8.18
C ASN A 26 -10.26 -10.54 -9.12
N GLY A 27 -9.00 -10.08 -9.11
CA GLY A 27 -8.53 -8.96 -9.93
C GLY A 27 -8.90 -7.56 -9.41
N ARG A 28 -9.56 -7.45 -8.24
CA ARG A 28 -9.91 -6.17 -7.61
C ARG A 28 -9.12 -5.97 -6.33
N ALA A 29 -8.56 -4.78 -6.13
CA ALA A 29 -7.99 -4.40 -4.84
C ALA A 29 -9.09 -4.32 -3.79
N VAL A 30 -8.90 -5.00 -2.66
CA VAL A 30 -9.85 -5.04 -1.53
C VAL A 30 -9.30 -4.41 -0.27
N ASN A 31 -7.97 -4.27 -0.17
CA ASN A 31 -7.29 -3.63 0.95
C ASN A 31 -5.99 -2.98 0.48
N PHE A 32 -5.59 -1.89 1.13
CA PHE A 32 -4.40 -1.12 0.79
C PHE A 32 -3.83 -0.49 2.05
N TYR A 33 -2.58 -0.78 2.38
CA TYR A 33 -1.91 -0.30 3.58
C TYR A 33 -0.40 -0.19 3.39
N GLY A 34 0.28 0.48 4.32
CA GLY A 34 1.74 0.56 4.31
C GLY A 34 2.36 -0.75 4.75
N ASP A 35 3.51 -1.11 4.19
CA ASP A 35 4.24 -2.31 4.59
C ASP A 35 4.84 -2.14 6.00
N PRO A 36 4.38 -2.90 7.02
CA PRO A 36 4.90 -2.80 8.39
C PRO A 36 6.37 -3.23 8.50
N ASP A 37 6.86 -4.04 7.56
CA ASP A 37 8.25 -4.51 7.54
C ASP A 37 9.18 -3.51 6.81
N HIS A 38 8.64 -2.41 6.26
CA HIS A 38 9.46 -1.40 5.59
C HIS A 38 10.36 -0.66 6.59
N PRO A 39 11.69 -0.66 6.43
CA PRO A 39 12.64 -0.26 7.47
C PRO A 39 12.53 1.21 7.88
N ILE A 40 12.03 2.07 6.98
CA ILE A 40 11.93 3.52 7.21
C ILE A 40 10.51 3.92 7.62
N THR A 41 9.49 3.47 6.89
CA THR A 41 8.12 3.96 7.07
C THR A 41 7.29 3.06 7.99
N GLN A 42 7.67 1.80 8.20
CA GLN A 42 7.08 0.90 9.21
C GLN A 42 5.54 0.88 9.18
N GLY A 43 4.96 0.81 7.99
CA GLY A 43 3.51 0.81 7.79
C GLY A 43 2.82 2.18 7.78
N TRP A 44 3.55 3.27 8.03
CA TRP A 44 3.00 4.61 7.94
C TRP A 44 2.72 5.04 6.51
N LEU A 45 1.53 5.61 6.29
CA LEU A 45 1.12 6.28 5.06
C LEU A 45 0.55 7.66 5.37
N CYS A 46 0.91 8.65 4.55
CA CYS A 46 0.39 10.00 4.63
C CYS A 46 -1.10 10.06 4.24
N ALA A 47 -1.78 11.16 4.61
CA ALA A 47 -3.19 11.38 4.31
C ALA A 47 -3.51 11.41 2.80
N LYS A 48 -2.52 11.64 1.94
CA LYS A 48 -2.69 11.61 0.47
C LYS A 48 -2.83 10.19 -0.07
N VAL A 49 -2.15 9.23 0.56
CA VAL A 49 -2.00 7.85 0.03
C VAL A 49 -2.90 6.86 0.75
N ARG A 50 -3.10 7.02 2.06
CA ARG A 50 -3.94 6.14 2.87
C ARG A 50 -5.35 5.87 2.29
N PRO A 51 -6.06 6.85 1.69
CA PRO A 51 -7.43 6.63 1.20
C PRO A 51 -7.51 6.17 -0.27
N TYR A 52 -6.46 5.59 -0.86
CA TYR A 52 -6.46 5.24 -2.30
C TYR A 52 -7.58 4.30 -2.76
N LEU A 53 -8.17 3.50 -1.87
CA LEU A 53 -9.31 2.63 -2.21
C LEU A 53 -10.69 3.24 -1.86
N ASP A 54 -10.72 4.47 -1.35
CA ASP A 54 -11.96 5.13 -0.93
C ASP A 54 -12.69 5.81 -2.12
N HIS A 55 -12.20 5.62 -3.35
CA HIS A 55 -12.69 6.22 -4.60
C HIS A 55 -12.80 5.18 -5.71
#